data_AF-A0A485PQ46-F1
#
_entry.id   AF-A0A485PQ46-F1
#
_cell.length_a   1.000
_cell.length_b   1.000
_cell.length_c   1.000
_cell.angle_alpha   90.00
_cell.angle_beta   90.00
_cell.angle_gamma   90.00
#
_symmetry.space_group_name_H-M   'P 1'
#
loop_
_entity.id
_entity.type
_entity.pdbx_description
1 polymer ?
#
loop_
_entity_poly.entity_id
_entity_poly.type
_entity_poly.pdbx_seq_one_letter_code
_entity_poly.pdbx_strand_id
1 'polypeptide(L)'
;MGLFGKTQEKPPKELVNEWSLKIRKEMRVVDRQIRDIQREEEKVKRSVKDAAKKGQKDVCVVLAKEMIRSRKAVSKLYASKAHMNSVLMGMKNQLAVLRVAGSLQKSTEVMKAMQSLVKIPEIQATMRELSKEMMKVTWGQLCILFQTVSSHFQQSRVLGLGGNGRTTVAGQK
;
A
#
# COMPACT_ATOMS: atom_id res chain seq x y z
N MET A 1 19.10 -22.94 24.85
CA MET A 1 17.70 -22.85 24.36
C MET A 1 17.53 -21.54 23.62
N GLY A 2 17.09 -21.61 22.37
CA GLY A 2 17.23 -20.55 21.37
C GLY A 2 16.38 -19.30 21.63
N LEU A 3 17.07 -18.17 21.78
CA LEU A 3 16.55 -16.81 21.88
C LEU A 3 16.15 -16.25 20.50
N PHE A 4 15.49 -17.07 19.68
CA PHE A 4 14.88 -16.67 18.42
C PHE A 4 13.49 -17.28 18.41
N GLY A 5 12.61 -16.67 19.22
CA GLY A 5 11.18 -16.87 19.08
C GLY A 5 10.84 -16.59 17.61
N LYS A 6 10.32 -17.61 16.92
CA LYS A 6 9.79 -17.48 15.58
C LYS A 6 8.75 -16.37 15.64
N THR A 7 9.12 -15.15 15.24
CA THR A 7 8.15 -14.13 14.86
C THR A 7 7.26 -14.84 13.88
N GLN A 8 6.00 -15.04 14.23
CA GLN A 8 5.01 -15.65 13.36
C GLN A 8 4.74 -14.61 12.25
N GLU A 9 5.73 -14.39 11.37
CA GLU A 9 5.61 -13.63 10.16
C GLU A 9 4.63 -14.42 9.30
N LYS A 10 3.37 -13.98 9.32
CA LYS A 10 2.35 -14.46 8.40
C LYS A 10 2.98 -14.53 7.01
N PRO A 11 2.75 -15.59 6.23
CA PRO A 11 3.37 -15.74 4.93
C PRO A 11 3.08 -14.49 4.08
N PRO A 12 4.05 -14.00 3.28
CA PRO A 12 3.91 -12.76 2.51
C PRO A 12 2.63 -12.69 1.66
N LYS A 13 2.17 -13.85 1.18
CA LYS A 13 0.92 -14.00 0.44
C LYS A 13 -0.32 -13.65 1.28
N GLU A 14 -0.37 -14.05 2.55
CA GLU A 14 -1.46 -13.71 3.45
C GLU A 14 -1.48 -12.23 3.79
N LEU A 15 -0.31 -11.62 3.99
CA LEU A 15 -0.19 -10.18 4.23
C LEU A 15 -0.72 -9.36 3.06
N VAL A 16 -0.35 -9.71 1.82
CA VAL A 16 -0.86 -9.04 0.62
C VAL A 16 -2.38 -9.19 0.49
N ASN A 17 -2.93 -10.36 0.86
CA ASN A 17 -4.38 -10.57 0.87
C ASN A 17 -5.06 -9.71 1.96
N GLU A 18 -4.49 -9.63 3.16
CA GLU A 18 -4.99 -8.82 4.27
C GLU A 18 -5.02 -7.33 3.88
N TRP A 19 -3.92 -6.81 3.32
CA TRP A 19 -3.84 -5.43 2.83
C TRP A 19 -4.84 -5.18 1.71
N SER A 20 -4.99 -6.12 0.78
CA SER A 20 -5.98 -6.03 -0.29
C SER A 20 -7.42 -5.99 0.23
N LEU A 21 -7.72 -6.66 1.33
CA LEU A 21 -9.02 -6.61 2.00
C LEU A 21 -9.24 -5.27 2.70
N LYS A 22 -8.24 -4.78 3.45
CA LYS A 22 -8.25 -3.46 4.09
C LYS A 22 -8.52 -2.36 3.06
N ILE A 23 -7.78 -2.32 1.95
CA ILE A 23 -7.98 -1.33 0.87
C ILE A 23 -9.40 -1.42 0.28
N ARG A 24 -9.91 -2.63 0.02
CA ARG A 24 -11.29 -2.79 -0.47
C ARG A 24 -12.34 -2.33 0.54
N LYS A 25 -12.08 -2.43 1.84
CA LYS A 25 -12.97 -1.90 2.88
C LYS A 25 -13.01 -0.37 2.80
N GLU A 26 -11.84 0.27 2.72
CA GLU A 26 -11.72 1.74 2.59
C GLU A 26 -12.36 2.25 1.29
N MET A 27 -12.22 1.53 0.17
CA MET A 27 -12.92 1.87 -1.07
C MET A 27 -14.44 1.95 -0.90
N ARG A 28 -15.03 1.03 -0.12
CA ARG A 28 -16.47 1.06 0.17
C ARG A 28 -16.88 2.21 1.09
N VAL A 29 -15.98 2.66 1.97
CA VAL A 29 -16.19 3.87 2.80
C VAL A 29 -16.27 5.09 1.90
N VAL A 30 -15.31 5.24 0.98
CA VAL A 30 -15.29 6.33 -0.01
C VAL A 30 -16.53 6.30 -0.91
N ASP A 31 -16.97 5.13 -1.37
CA ASP A 31 -18.21 4.99 -2.16
C ASP A 31 -19.49 5.34 -1.36
N ARG A 32 -19.49 5.17 -0.03
CA ARG A 32 -20.58 5.66 0.82
C ARG A 32 -20.55 7.18 0.91
N GLN A 33 -19.38 7.77 1.19
CA GLN A 33 -19.22 9.22 1.30
C GLN A 33 -19.61 9.94 0.01
N ILE A 34 -19.23 9.41 -1.16
CA ILE A 34 -19.65 9.97 -2.45
C ILE A 34 -21.18 10.00 -2.54
N ARG A 35 -21.86 8.90 -2.19
CA ARG A 35 -23.33 8.84 -2.22
C ARG A 35 -23.97 9.79 -1.19
N ASP A 36 -23.37 9.93 -0.01
CA ASP A 36 -23.87 10.83 1.03
C ASP A 36 -23.78 12.29 0.58
N ILE A 37 -22.65 12.69 0.00
CA ILE A 37 -22.47 14.04 -0.54
C ILE A 37 -23.41 14.29 -1.72
N GLN A 38 -23.58 13.32 -2.63
CA GLN A 38 -24.52 13.46 -3.76
C GLN A 38 -25.97 13.64 -3.30
N ARG A 39 -26.40 12.90 -2.26
CA ARG A 39 -27.73 13.07 -1.66
C ARG A 39 -27.90 14.46 -1.05
N GLU A 40 -26.87 14.99 -0.40
CA GLU A 40 -26.91 16.33 0.16
C GLU A 40 -26.90 17.41 -0.94
N GLU A 41 -26.12 17.21 -2.01
CA GLU A 41 -26.16 18.08 -3.20
C GLU A 41 -27.57 18.16 -3.82
N GLU A 42 -28.31 17.06 -3.88
CA GLU A 42 -29.68 17.07 -4.36
C GLU A 42 -30.62 17.92 -3.50
N LYS A 43 -30.45 17.90 -2.17
CA LYS A 43 -31.22 18.75 -1.26
C LYS A 43 -30.86 20.22 -1.45
N VAL A 44 -29.56 20.55 -1.50
CA VAL A 44 -29.08 21.91 -1.74
C VAL A 44 -29.61 22.42 -3.09
N LYS A 45 -29.67 21.58 -4.13
CA LYS A 45 -30.24 21.94 -5.44
C LYS A 45 -31.72 22.31 -5.34
N ARG A 46 -32.51 21.63 -4.51
CA ARG A 46 -33.92 21.99 -4.25
C ARG A 46 -34.00 23.34 -3.51
N SER A 47 -33.21 23.50 -2.46
CA SER A 47 -33.14 24.75 -1.69
C SER A 47 -32.73 25.96 -2.54
N VAL A 48 -31.80 25.80 -3.49
CA VAL A 48 -31.42 26.85 -4.44
C VAL A 48 -32.59 27.26 -5.31
N LYS A 49 -33.36 26.29 -5.84
CA LYS A 49 -34.54 26.59 -6.67
C LYS A 49 -35.62 27.33 -5.87
N ASP A 50 -35.84 26.94 -4.63
CA ASP A 50 -36.85 27.56 -3.77
C ASP A 50 -36.42 28.98 -3.35
N ALA A 51 -35.15 29.18 -2.99
CA ALA A 51 -34.59 30.50 -2.68
C ALA A 51 -34.63 31.44 -3.90
N ALA A 52 -34.38 30.91 -5.10
CA ALA A 52 -34.45 31.67 -6.35
C ALA A 52 -35.87 32.15 -6.64
N LYS A 53 -36.90 31.30 -6.44
CA LYS A 53 -38.32 31.68 -6.58
C LYS A 53 -38.72 32.78 -5.60
N LYS A 54 -38.13 32.80 -4.39
CA LYS A 54 -38.37 33.81 -3.36
C LYS A 54 -37.58 35.10 -3.56
N GLY A 55 -36.73 35.20 -4.60
CA GLY A 55 -35.91 36.39 -4.87
C GLY A 55 -34.74 36.62 -3.90
N GLN A 56 -34.40 35.64 -3.06
CA GLN A 56 -33.35 35.76 -2.03
C GLN A 56 -31.96 35.56 -2.64
N LYS A 57 -31.39 36.62 -3.23
CA LYS A 57 -30.09 36.56 -3.93
C LYS A 57 -28.93 36.14 -3.03
N ASP A 58 -28.85 36.65 -1.80
CA ASP A 58 -27.75 36.34 -0.88
C ASP A 58 -27.72 34.85 -0.49
N VAL A 59 -28.90 34.28 -0.25
CA VAL A 59 -29.07 32.85 0.06
C VAL A 59 -28.64 31.99 -1.14
N CYS A 60 -29.03 32.37 -2.36
CA CYS A 60 -28.60 31.68 -3.58
C CYS A 60 -27.08 31.68 -3.74
N VAL A 61 -26.39 32.78 -3.43
CA VAL A 61 -24.93 32.88 -3.52
C VAL A 61 -24.25 31.94 -2.51
N VAL A 62 -24.74 31.89 -1.28
CA VAL A 62 -24.20 30.99 -0.24
C VAL A 62 -24.40 29.53 -0.63
N LEU A 63 -25.60 29.15 -1.07
CA LEU A 63 -25.90 27.78 -1.49
C LEU A 63 -25.12 27.38 -2.76
N ALA A 64 -24.87 28.31 -3.69
CA ALA A 64 -24.04 28.07 -4.85
C ALA A 64 -22.57 27.80 -4.48
N LYS A 65 -22.02 28.54 -3.50
CA LYS A 65 -20.68 28.28 -2.95
C LYS A 65 -20.61 26.89 -2.34
N GLU A 66 -21.65 26.48 -1.61
CA GLU A 66 -21.72 25.15 -1.01
C GLU A 66 -21.76 24.04 -2.07
N MET A 67 -22.54 24.22 -3.14
CA MET A 67 -22.55 23.30 -4.29
C MET A 67 -21.15 23.11 -4.91
N ILE A 68 -20.38 24.19 -5.07
CA ILE A 68 -19.02 24.12 -5.61
C ILE A 68 -18.09 23.35 -4.66
N ARG A 69 -18.24 23.54 -3.34
CA ARG A 69 -17.46 22.80 -2.34
C ARG A 69 -17.77 21.30 -2.38
N SER A 70 -19.04 20.93 -2.44
CA SER A 70 -19.47 19.53 -2.57
C SER A 70 -18.89 18.87 -3.82
N ARG A 71 -18.95 19.54 -4.98
CA ARG A 71 -18.34 19.03 -6.23
C ARG A 71 -16.83 18.83 -6.12
N LYS A 72 -16.11 19.76 -5.48
CA LYS A 72 -14.67 19.64 -5.23
C LYS A 72 -14.37 18.47 -4.28
N ALA A 73 -15.19 18.25 -3.26
CA ALA A 73 -15.07 17.12 -2.36
C ALA A 73 -15.27 15.79 -3.11
N VAL A 74 -16.33 15.67 -3.92
CA VAL A 74 -16.59 14.49 -4.75
C VAL A 74 -15.46 14.20 -5.73
N SER A 75 -14.94 15.23 -6.42
CA SER A 75 -13.81 15.08 -7.35
C SER A 75 -12.56 14.53 -6.63
N LYS A 76 -12.26 15.03 -5.42
CA LYS A 76 -11.16 14.53 -4.60
C LYS A 76 -11.38 13.07 -4.18
N LEU A 77 -12.60 12.69 -3.79
CA LEU A 77 -12.95 11.31 -3.44
C LEU A 77 -12.79 10.36 -4.64
N TYR A 78 -13.16 10.77 -5.85
CA TYR A 78 -12.92 9.98 -7.06
C TYR A 78 -11.43 9.80 -7.37
N ALA A 79 -10.62 10.85 -7.23
CA ALA A 79 -9.16 10.73 -7.36
C ALA A 79 -8.58 9.75 -6.33
N SER A 80 -9.10 9.80 -5.10
CA SER A 80 -8.74 8.87 -4.02
C SER A 80 -9.07 7.41 -4.39
N LYS A 81 -10.25 7.18 -4.96
CA LYS A 81 -10.65 5.86 -5.45
C LYS A 81 -9.71 5.34 -6.54
N ALA A 82 -9.30 6.20 -7.47
CA ALA A 82 -8.32 5.83 -8.50
C ALA A 82 -6.97 5.44 -7.90
N HIS A 83 -6.48 6.17 -6.90
CA HIS A 83 -5.26 5.81 -6.18
C HIS A 83 -5.37 4.47 -5.45
N MET A 84 -6.50 4.18 -4.77
CA MET A 84 -6.73 2.88 -4.13
C MET A 84 -6.74 1.73 -5.14
N ASN A 85 -7.33 1.93 -6.32
CA ASN A 85 -7.29 0.96 -7.40
C ASN A 85 -5.86 0.70 -7.90
N SER A 86 -5.05 1.74 -8.04
CA SER A 86 -3.64 1.60 -8.42
C SER A 86 -2.86 0.78 -7.38
N VAL A 87 -3.04 1.04 -6.09
CA VAL A 87 -2.43 0.25 -5.01
C VAL A 87 -2.90 -1.22 -5.08
N LEU A 88 -4.20 -1.46 -5.32
CA LEU A 88 -4.75 -2.81 -5.46
C LEU A 88 -4.15 -3.58 -6.64
N MET A 89 -3.94 -2.91 -7.79
CA MET A 89 -3.26 -3.52 -8.93
C MET A 89 -1.80 -3.84 -8.60
N GLY A 90 -1.12 -2.95 -7.88
CA GLY A 90 0.22 -3.22 -7.38
C GLY A 90 0.28 -4.41 -6.43
N MET A 91 -0.72 -4.61 -5.56
CA MET A 91 -0.82 -5.80 -4.72
C MET A 91 -1.01 -7.08 -5.55
N LYS A 92 -1.84 -7.02 -6.59
CA LYS A 92 -1.99 -8.15 -7.53
C LYS A 92 -0.68 -8.47 -8.24
N ASN A 93 0.09 -7.46 -8.61
CA ASN A 93 1.43 -7.63 -9.17
C ASN A 93 2.39 -8.27 -8.16
N GLN A 94 2.38 -7.84 -6.89
CA GLN A 94 3.19 -8.45 -5.83
C GLN A 94 2.87 -9.94 -5.63
N LEU A 95 1.61 -10.37 -5.78
CA LEU A 95 1.26 -11.79 -5.75
C LEU A 95 1.88 -12.57 -6.92
N ALA A 96 1.97 -11.96 -8.11
CA ALA A 96 2.62 -12.59 -9.26
C ALA A 96 4.14 -12.69 -9.05
N VAL A 97 4.77 -11.62 -8.56
CA VAL A 97 6.20 -11.60 -8.20
C VAL A 97 6.49 -12.64 -7.12
N LEU A 98 5.65 -12.77 -6.09
CA LEU A 98 5.80 -13.79 -5.05
C LEU A 98 5.78 -15.22 -5.59
N ARG A 99 4.99 -15.50 -6.63
CA ARG A 99 4.96 -16.85 -7.24
C ARG A 99 6.23 -17.19 -8.00
N VAL A 100 6.89 -16.19 -8.58
CA VAL A 100 8.08 -16.39 -9.43
C VAL A 100 9.37 -16.24 -8.63
N ALA A 101 9.48 -15.17 -7.83
CA ALA A 101 10.69 -14.80 -7.11
C ALA A 101 10.69 -15.23 -5.63
N GLY A 102 9.55 -15.68 -5.09
CA GLY A 102 9.43 -16.11 -3.69
C GLY A 102 9.53 -14.99 -2.64
N SER A 103 9.77 -13.74 -3.04
CA SER A 103 9.91 -12.57 -2.15
C SER A 103 9.09 -11.38 -2.66
N LEU A 104 8.75 -10.45 -1.76
CA LEU A 104 8.11 -9.19 -2.14
C LEU A 104 9.17 -8.21 -2.64
N GLN A 105 8.85 -7.52 -3.73
CA GLN A 105 9.70 -6.47 -4.26
C GLN A 105 9.17 -5.08 -3.88
N LYS A 106 10.09 -4.14 -3.67
CA LYS A 106 9.74 -2.73 -3.45
C LYS A 106 9.12 -2.17 -4.73
N SER A 107 7.84 -1.79 -4.67
CA SER A 107 7.15 -1.13 -5.78
C SER A 107 7.01 0.37 -5.53
N THR A 108 7.70 1.17 -6.35
CA THR A 108 7.68 2.64 -6.29
C THR A 108 6.32 3.21 -6.66
N GLU A 109 5.62 2.59 -7.62
CA GLU A 109 4.27 2.98 -8.03
C GLU A 109 3.26 2.86 -6.90
N VAL A 110 3.29 1.72 -6.20
CA VAL A 110 2.46 1.47 -5.02
C VAL A 110 2.74 2.50 -3.94
N MET A 111 4.01 2.76 -3.65
CA MET A 111 4.38 3.76 -2.63
C MET A 111 3.93 5.18 -3.01
N LYS A 112 4.04 5.56 -4.29
CA LYS A 112 3.58 6.86 -4.78
C LYS A 112 2.06 7.02 -4.67
N ALA A 113 1.30 6.00 -5.08
CA ALA A 113 -0.15 6.00 -4.94
C ALA A 113 -0.59 5.99 -3.47
N MET A 114 0.13 5.26 -2.60
CA MET A 114 -0.11 5.28 -1.16
C MET A 114 0.14 6.65 -0.55
N GLN A 115 1.18 7.36 -0.99
CA GLN A 115 1.51 8.69 -0.49
C GLN A 115 0.46 9.74 -0.85
N SER A 116 -0.17 9.66 -2.03
CA SER A 116 -1.29 10.54 -2.36
C SER A 116 -2.54 10.23 -1.53
N LEU A 117 -2.74 8.97 -1.14
CA LEU A 117 -3.85 8.53 -0.30
C LEU A 117 -3.77 9.02 1.16
N VAL A 118 -2.57 9.16 1.72
CA VAL A 118 -2.35 9.66 3.10
C VAL A 118 -2.81 11.11 3.29
N LYS A 119 -3.06 11.85 2.20
CA LYS A 119 -3.52 13.25 2.25
C LYS A 119 -5.03 13.39 2.49
N ILE A 120 -5.79 12.30 2.46
CA ILE A 120 -7.25 12.32 2.66
C ILE A 120 -7.55 11.98 4.11
N PRO A 121 -8.16 12.89 4.89
CA PRO A 121 -8.28 12.75 6.34
C PRO A 121 -9.05 11.48 6.76
N GLU A 122 -10.01 11.04 5.96
CA GLU A 122 -10.90 9.92 6.28
C GLU A 122 -10.20 8.55 6.23
N ILE A 123 -9.21 8.40 5.34
CA ILE A 123 -8.46 7.15 5.14
C ILE A 123 -6.98 7.28 5.58
N GLN A 124 -6.60 8.43 6.12
CA GLN A 124 -5.20 8.75 6.41
C GLN A 124 -4.59 7.82 7.45
N ALA A 125 -5.34 7.50 8.51
CA ALA A 125 -4.85 6.65 9.59
C ALA A 125 -4.57 5.22 9.11
N THR A 126 -5.54 4.63 8.42
CA THR A 126 -5.47 3.26 7.89
C THR A 126 -4.38 3.14 6.82
N MET A 127 -4.28 4.11 5.91
CA MET A 127 -3.26 4.10 4.86
C MET A 127 -1.84 4.33 5.41
N ARG A 128 -1.69 5.15 6.46
CA ARG A 128 -0.39 5.33 7.12
C ARG A 128 0.08 4.04 7.80
N GLU A 129 -0.83 3.33 8.46
CA GLU A 129 -0.54 2.04 9.08
C GLU A 129 -0.17 0.98 8.04
N LEU A 130 -0.96 0.84 6.99
CA LEU A 130 -0.67 -0.05 5.85
C LEU A 130 0.70 0.24 5.22
N SER A 131 1.06 1.52 5.07
CA SER A 131 2.37 1.92 4.54
C SER A 131 3.52 1.45 5.45
N LYS A 132 3.36 1.57 6.77
CA LYS A 132 4.33 1.08 7.75
C LYS A 132 4.46 -0.44 7.73
N GLU A 133 3.34 -1.17 7.70
CA GLU A 133 3.33 -2.64 7.60
C GLU A 133 4.05 -3.09 6.34
N MET A 134 3.74 -2.49 5.19
CA MET A 134 4.36 -2.84 3.91
C MET A 134 5.86 -2.53 3.88
N MET A 135 6.27 -1.40 4.47
CA MET A 135 7.69 -1.07 4.61
C MET A 135 8.40 -2.09 5.50
N LYS A 136 7.85 -2.44 6.67
CA LYS A 136 8.44 -3.41 7.60
C LYS A 136 8.69 -4.77 6.93
N VAL A 137 7.71 -5.28 6.20
CA VAL A 137 7.81 -6.60 5.54
C VAL A 137 8.89 -6.59 4.43
N THR A 138 8.93 -5.54 3.61
CA THR A 138 9.94 -5.44 2.54
C THR A 138 11.37 -5.34 3.07
N TRP A 139 11.60 -4.63 4.19
CA TRP A 139 12.92 -4.59 4.84
C TRP A 139 13.23 -5.89 5.59
N GLY A 140 12.24 -6.50 6.25
CA GLY A 140 12.38 -7.78 6.94
C GLY A 140 12.81 -8.91 6.01
N GLN A 141 12.18 -9.03 4.84
CA GLN A 141 12.58 -10.03 3.83
C GLN A 141 13.99 -9.78 3.29
N LEU A 142 14.41 -8.51 3.15
CA LEU A 142 15.78 -8.18 2.75
C LEU A 142 16.79 -8.63 3.81
N CYS A 143 16.49 -8.43 5.10
CA CYS A 143 17.30 -8.90 6.22
C CYS A 143 17.38 -10.44 6.25
N ILE A 144 16.26 -11.14 6.06
CA ILE A 144 16.24 -12.61 6.00
C ILE A 144 17.09 -13.12 4.83
N LEU A 145 16.97 -12.50 3.65
CA LEU A 145 17.77 -12.86 2.48
C LEU A 145 19.27 -12.63 2.74
N PHE A 146 19.62 -11.48 3.32
CA PHE A 146 21.01 -11.17 3.69
C PHE A 146 21.57 -12.16 4.73
N GLN A 147 20.78 -12.48 5.75
CA GLN A 147 21.18 -13.44 6.79
C GLN A 147 21.29 -14.86 6.24
N THR A 148 20.43 -15.26 5.30
CA THR A 148 20.48 -16.57 4.63
C THR A 148 21.72 -16.69 3.75
N VAL A 149 22.02 -15.66 2.95
CA VAL A 149 23.22 -15.62 2.09
C VAL A 149 24.49 -15.58 2.95
N SER A 150 24.50 -14.80 4.04
CA SER A 150 25.65 -14.73 4.95
C SER A 150 25.89 -16.06 5.69
N SER A 151 24.82 -16.74 6.11
CA SER A 151 24.90 -18.08 6.71
C SER A 151 25.43 -19.11 5.71
N HIS A 152 24.96 -19.07 4.46
CA HIS A 152 25.46 -19.92 3.38
C HIS A 152 26.95 -19.66 3.09
N PHE A 153 27.39 -18.40 3.11
CA PHE A 153 28.79 -18.03 2.89
C PHE A 153 29.69 -18.46 4.06
N GLN A 154 29.22 -18.35 5.32
CA GLN A 154 29.94 -18.90 6.46
C GLN A 154 30.00 -20.43 6.42
N GLN A 155 28.92 -21.10 6.03
CA GLN A 155 28.88 -22.56 5.92
C GLN A 155 29.83 -23.08 4.84
N SER A 156 29.93 -22.40 3.69
CA SER A 156 30.91 -22.70 2.64
C SER A 156 32.36 -22.44 3.08
N ARG A 157 32.60 -21.46 3.97
CA ARG A 157 33.94 -21.19 4.53
C ARG A 157 34.34 -22.23 5.58
N VAL A 158 33.39 -22.78 6.35
CA VAL A 158 33.63 -23.84 7.34
C VAL A 158 33.81 -25.22 6.69
N LEU A 159 33.19 -25.46 5.51
CA LEU A 159 33.34 -26.71 4.75
C LEU A 159 34.59 -26.80 3.86
N GLY A 160 35.53 -25.86 3.94
CA GLY A 160 36.92 -26.06 3.52
C GLY A 160 37.13 -26.61 2.10
N LEU A 161 36.88 -25.80 1.06
CA LEU A 161 37.72 -25.86 -0.14
C LEU A 161 39.02 -25.08 0.13
N GLY A 162 39.81 -25.60 1.07
CA GLY A 162 41.18 -25.21 1.33
C GLY A 162 42.12 -26.20 0.66
N GLY A 163 42.48 -25.93 -0.60
CA GLY A 163 43.44 -26.72 -1.36
C GLY A 163 44.15 -25.84 -2.40
N ASN A 164 44.97 -24.90 -1.93
CA ASN A 164 45.86 -24.11 -2.79
C ASN A 164 47.17 -24.87 -2.98
N GLY A 165 47.71 -24.85 -4.20
CA GLY A 165 48.79 -25.69 -4.67
C GLY A 165 50.09 -25.66 -3.85
N ARG A 166 50.74 -26.82 -3.79
CA ARG A 166 52.18 -26.92 -3.51
C ARG A 166 52.78 -27.98 -4.44
N THR A 167 53.53 -27.48 -5.41
CA THR A 167 54.53 -28.19 -6.19
C THR A 167 55.48 -28.98 -5.28
N THR A 168 55.65 -30.27 -5.54
CA THR A 168 56.93 -30.98 -5.30
C THR A 168 57.04 -32.18 -6.24
N VAL A 169 58.04 -32.07 -7.12
CA VAL A 169 58.66 -33.12 -7.92
C VAL A 169 59.40 -34.09 -6.98
N ALA A 170 59.23 -35.40 -7.16
CA ALA A 170 60.11 -36.53 -6.80
C ALA A 170 59.21 -37.79 -6.67
N GLY A 171 59.49 -38.97 -7.19
CA GLY A 171 60.65 -39.56 -7.85
C GLY A 171 60.33 -41.02 -8.18
N GLN A 172 61.09 -41.55 -9.12
CA GLN A 172 61.10 -42.94 -9.62
C GLN A 172 60.92 -44.02 -8.55
N LYS A 173 60.05 -45.01 -8.83
CA LYS A 173 60.44 -46.40 -9.03
C LYS A 173 59.32 -47.18 -9.73
#